data_AF-A0A965GUS7-F1
#
_entry.id   AF-A0A965GUS7-F1
#
_cell.length_a   1.000
_cell.length_b   1.000
_cell.length_c   1.000
_cell.angle_alpha   90.00
_cell.angle_beta   90.00
_cell.angle_gamma   90.00
#
_symmetry.space_group_name_H-M   'P 1'
#
loop_
_entity.id
_entity.type
_entity.pdbx_description
1 polymer ?
#
loop_
_entity_poly.entity_id
_entity_poly.type
_entity_poly.pdbx_seq_one_letter_code
_entity_poly.pdbx_strand_id
1 'polypeptide(L)'
;YGPYVLIDDPDAKKQKTASLFKTMSAETIDLETALRLLALPRVIGQDPESGVDITAQNGKFGPYLLKAKESRSLQSEDQIFDLDLAGALEIFAQPKYGGRRTAATPLKEFGEDPAAKTNVVAKSGQFGLYVTDGAINATVPKDEPLDELTPERAFELLAIRREKLGLEPGQPAPKASKAGRRSSAPARTVKKGGTRKKAE
;
A
#
# COMPACT_ATOMS: atom_id res chain seq x y z
N TYR A 1 -8.37 12.04 7.63
CA TYR A 1 -9.44 12.83 7.03
C TYR A 1 -9.01 14.28 7.12
N GLY A 2 -8.99 14.98 5.99
CA GLY A 2 -8.53 16.37 5.86
C GLY A 2 -9.71 17.29 5.48
N PRO A 3 -9.43 18.53 5.04
CA PRO A 3 -10.47 19.44 4.56
C PRO A 3 -11.22 18.84 3.36
N TYR A 4 -12.52 19.12 3.26
CA TYR A 4 -13.40 18.61 2.21
C TYR A 4 -14.49 19.61 1.86
N VAL A 5 -15.04 19.48 0.65
CA VAL A 5 -16.25 20.17 0.19
C VAL A 5 -17.44 19.22 0.26
N LEU A 6 -18.63 19.79 0.49
CA LEU A 6 -19.89 19.08 0.68
C LEU A 6 -20.98 19.84 -0.09
N ILE A 7 -21.87 19.11 -0.76
CA ILE A 7 -23.15 19.66 -1.21
C ILE A 7 -24.18 19.45 -0.10
N ASP A 8 -24.67 20.56 0.45
CA ASP A 8 -25.76 20.54 1.42
C ASP A 8 -27.11 20.45 0.70
N ASP A 9 -27.49 19.22 0.36
CA ASP A 9 -28.78 18.90 -0.22
C ASP A 9 -29.65 18.22 0.86
N PRO A 10 -30.73 18.88 1.34
CA PRO A 10 -31.57 18.36 2.42
C PRO A 10 -32.35 17.10 2.04
N ASP A 11 -32.52 16.82 0.75
CA ASP A 11 -33.28 15.66 0.23
C ASP A 11 -32.37 14.47 -0.15
N ALA A 12 -31.04 14.66 -0.15
CA ALA A 12 -30.09 13.62 -0.54
C ALA A 12 -29.89 12.57 0.57
N LYS A 13 -30.17 11.29 0.27
CA LYS A 13 -29.89 10.14 1.17
C LYS A 13 -28.43 10.05 1.64
N LYS A 14 -27.49 10.52 0.82
CA LYS A 14 -26.07 10.63 1.15
C LYS A 14 -25.52 11.88 0.49
N GLN A 15 -25.08 12.82 1.31
CA GLN A 15 -24.48 14.05 0.82
C GLN A 15 -23.21 13.74 0.00
N LYS A 16 -23.07 14.41 -1.14
CA LYS A 16 -21.87 14.29 -1.97
C LYS A 16 -20.75 15.06 -1.32
N THR A 17 -19.61 14.40 -1.12
CA THR A 17 -18.40 14.99 -0.56
C THR A 17 -17.22 14.77 -1.50
N ALA A 18 -16.30 15.74 -1.52
CA ALA A 18 -15.00 15.58 -2.15
C ALA A 18 -13.91 16.15 -1.24
N SER A 19 -12.84 15.39 -1.05
CA SER A 19 -11.70 15.86 -0.25
C SER A 19 -10.92 16.90 -1.04
N LEU A 20 -10.44 17.95 -0.35
CA LEU A 20 -9.49 18.87 -0.95
C LEU A 20 -8.18 18.14 -1.24
N PHE A 21 -7.51 18.65 -2.26
CA PHE A 21 -6.17 18.26 -2.65
C PHE A 21 -5.14 18.74 -1.63
N LYS A 22 -3.96 18.11 -1.60
CA LYS A 22 -2.93 18.44 -0.60
C LYS A 22 -2.39 19.86 -0.80
N THR A 23 -2.43 20.34 -2.04
CA THR A 23 -1.98 21.68 -2.43
C THR A 23 -3.03 22.76 -2.16
N MET A 24 -4.29 22.39 -1.91
CA MET A 24 -5.40 23.33 -1.73
C MET A 24 -5.62 23.71 -0.26
N SER A 25 -6.00 24.97 -0.04
CA SER A 25 -6.46 25.47 1.27
C SER A 25 -7.97 25.70 1.26
N ALA A 26 -8.62 25.45 2.40
CA ALA A 26 -10.06 25.69 2.57
C ALA A 26 -10.42 27.19 2.50
N GLU A 27 -9.45 28.07 2.74
CA GLU A 27 -9.65 29.54 2.73
C GLU A 27 -9.58 30.13 1.33
N THR A 28 -8.87 29.48 0.41
CA THR A 28 -8.55 30.04 -0.92
C THR A 28 -9.29 29.36 -2.06
N ILE A 29 -10.06 28.30 -1.77
CA ILE A 29 -10.75 27.53 -2.80
C ILE A 29 -11.96 28.31 -3.36
N ASP A 30 -12.08 28.31 -4.68
CA ASP A 30 -13.19 28.91 -5.40
C ASP A 30 -14.34 27.91 -5.63
N LEU A 31 -15.52 28.43 -5.91
CA LEU A 31 -16.73 27.62 -6.14
C LEU A 31 -16.58 26.70 -7.36
N GLU A 32 -15.94 27.16 -8.43
CA GLU A 32 -15.77 26.37 -9.66
C GLU A 32 -14.88 25.16 -9.40
N THR A 33 -13.76 25.35 -8.71
CA THR A 33 -12.89 24.26 -8.26
C THR A 33 -13.61 23.30 -7.32
N ALA A 34 -14.41 23.80 -6.36
CA ALA A 34 -15.21 22.95 -5.48
C ALA A 34 -16.19 22.05 -6.27
N LEU A 35 -16.87 22.60 -7.27
CA LEU A 35 -17.76 21.84 -8.14
C LEU A 35 -16.99 20.79 -8.98
N ARG A 36 -15.79 21.12 -9.47
CA ARG A 36 -14.92 20.17 -10.18
C ARG A 36 -14.50 19.00 -9.29
N LEU A 37 -14.16 19.26 -8.03
CA LEU A 37 -13.82 18.21 -7.06
C LEU A 37 -15.02 17.30 -6.78
N LEU A 38 -16.22 17.86 -6.65
CA LEU A 38 -17.47 17.13 -6.42
C LEU A 38 -17.91 16.27 -7.62
N ALA A 39 -17.38 16.55 -8.81
CA ALA A 39 -17.63 15.77 -10.03
C ALA A 39 -16.73 14.52 -10.16
N LEU A 40 -15.74 14.35 -9.27
CA LEU A 40 -14.91 13.14 -9.26
C LEU A 40 -15.74 11.92 -8.80
N PRO A 41 -15.52 10.71 -9.37
CA PRO A 41 -14.48 10.33 -10.32
C PRO A 41 -14.76 10.79 -11.76
N ARG A 42 -13.76 11.42 -12.39
CA ARG A 42 -13.84 11.86 -13.80
C ARG A 42 -13.58 10.67 -14.72
N VAL A 43 -14.48 10.41 -15.66
CA VAL A 43 -14.26 9.42 -16.73
C VAL A 43 -13.43 10.08 -17.83
N ILE A 44 -12.23 9.55 -18.10
CA ILE A 44 -11.35 10.04 -19.18
C ILE A 44 -11.81 9.47 -20.53
N GLY A 45 -12.18 8.19 -20.55
CA GLY A 45 -12.62 7.48 -21.74
C GLY A 45 -12.58 5.97 -21.53
N GLN A 46 -12.81 5.22 -22.61
CA GLN A 46 -12.74 3.75 -22.60
C GLN A 46 -11.42 3.27 -23.20
N ASP A 47 -10.84 2.27 -22.56
CA ASP A 47 -9.68 1.57 -23.07
C ASP A 47 -10.05 0.83 -24.37
N PRO A 48 -9.39 1.08 -25.52
CA PRO A 48 -9.73 0.46 -26.79
C PRO A 48 -9.53 -1.07 -26.80
N GLU A 49 -8.64 -1.61 -25.96
CA GLU A 49 -8.39 -3.05 -25.90
C GLU A 49 -9.41 -3.80 -25.05
N SER A 50 -9.77 -3.24 -23.90
CA SER A 50 -10.64 -3.92 -22.92
C SER A 50 -12.08 -3.42 -22.91
N GLY A 51 -12.37 -2.26 -23.50
CA GLY A 51 -13.67 -1.60 -23.44
C GLY A 51 -14.04 -1.08 -22.04
N VAL A 52 -13.09 -1.05 -21.11
CA VAL A 52 -13.32 -0.64 -19.71
C VAL A 52 -13.12 0.86 -19.55
N ASP A 53 -14.02 1.50 -18.81
CA ASP A 53 -13.89 2.91 -18.44
C ASP A 53 -12.64 3.16 -17.60
N ILE A 54 -11.84 4.13 -18.02
CA ILE A 54 -10.71 4.67 -17.28
C ILE A 54 -11.18 5.90 -16.51
N THR A 55 -11.06 5.85 -15.18
CA THR A 55 -11.46 6.96 -14.30
C THR A 55 -10.25 7.56 -13.59
N ALA A 56 -10.26 8.89 -13.42
CA ALA A 56 -9.29 9.64 -12.63
C ALA A 56 -9.93 10.14 -11.33
N GLN A 57 -9.21 9.98 -10.22
CA GLN A 57 -9.69 10.35 -8.90
C GLN A 57 -8.53 10.60 -7.92
N ASN A 58 -8.83 11.28 -6.82
CA ASN A 58 -7.86 11.50 -5.75
C ASN A 58 -8.13 10.58 -4.56
N GLY A 59 -7.07 9.94 -4.04
CA GLY A 59 -7.15 9.00 -2.93
C GLY A 59 -6.24 9.36 -1.76
N LYS A 60 -6.14 8.45 -0.79
CA LYS A 60 -5.28 8.61 0.39
C LYS A 60 -3.80 8.86 0.04
N PHE A 61 -3.33 8.24 -1.05
CA PHE A 61 -1.94 8.31 -1.49
C PHE A 61 -1.70 9.34 -2.60
N GLY A 62 -2.70 10.16 -2.89
CA GLY A 62 -2.66 11.14 -3.97
C GLY A 62 -3.48 10.73 -5.21
N PRO A 63 -3.28 11.42 -6.34
CA PRO A 63 -4.04 11.27 -7.56
C PRO A 63 -3.71 9.94 -8.26
N TYR A 64 -4.72 9.28 -8.81
CA TYR A 64 -4.54 8.00 -9.50
C TYR A 64 -5.61 7.73 -10.58
N LEU A 65 -5.23 6.88 -11.53
CA LEU A 65 -6.10 6.28 -12.53
C LEU A 65 -6.57 4.91 -12.07
N LEU A 66 -7.80 4.56 -12.43
CA LEU A 66 -8.40 3.26 -12.22
C LEU A 66 -8.96 2.73 -13.54
N LYS A 67 -8.55 1.52 -13.91
CA LYS A 67 -9.08 0.72 -15.01
C LYS A 67 -9.48 -0.65 -14.46
N ALA A 68 -10.77 -0.86 -14.22
CA ALA A 68 -11.31 -2.04 -13.51
C ALA A 68 -10.58 -2.35 -12.18
N LYS A 69 -9.63 -3.30 -12.18
CA LYS A 69 -8.82 -3.70 -11.01
C LYS A 69 -7.39 -3.15 -11.05
N GLU A 70 -7.00 -2.51 -12.14
CA GLU A 70 -5.69 -1.91 -12.31
C GLU A 70 -5.71 -0.45 -11.89
N SER A 71 -4.77 -0.05 -11.03
CA SER A 71 -4.59 1.33 -10.63
C SER A 71 -3.17 1.82 -10.92
N ARG A 72 -3.04 3.08 -11.34
CA ARG A 72 -1.75 3.75 -11.58
C ARG A 72 -1.74 5.12 -10.93
N SER A 73 -0.67 5.44 -10.20
CA SER A 73 -0.50 6.76 -9.59
C SER A 73 -0.20 7.80 -10.66
N LEU A 74 -0.75 9.00 -10.48
CA LEU A 74 -0.41 10.18 -11.27
C LEU A 74 0.72 10.98 -10.59
N GLN A 75 1.39 11.84 -11.35
CA GLN A 75 2.50 12.65 -10.83
C GLN A 75 2.01 13.90 -10.10
N SER A 76 0.91 14.49 -10.57
CA SER A 76 0.33 15.70 -9.99
C SER A 76 -1.19 15.64 -9.94
N GLU A 77 -1.78 16.51 -9.12
CA GLU A 77 -3.21 16.60 -8.93
C GLU A 77 -3.92 17.20 -10.16
N ASP A 78 -3.26 18.11 -10.88
CA ASP A 78 -3.77 18.73 -12.12
C ASP A 78 -4.01 17.69 -13.23
N GLN A 79 -3.19 16.64 -13.27
CA GLN A 79 -3.36 15.52 -14.21
C GLN A 79 -4.72 14.82 -14.06
N ILE A 80 -5.44 14.95 -12.93
CA ILE A 80 -6.80 14.41 -12.82
C ILE A 80 -7.72 15.06 -13.87
N PHE A 81 -7.54 16.36 -14.12
CA PHE A 81 -8.41 17.15 -15.00
C PHE A 81 -7.86 17.29 -16.42
N ASP A 82 -6.54 17.39 -16.56
CA ASP A 82 -5.91 17.68 -17.85
C ASP A 82 -5.58 16.42 -18.65
N LEU A 83 -5.41 15.26 -18.00
CA LEU A 83 -5.01 14.04 -18.68
C LEU A 83 -6.12 13.56 -19.64
N ASP A 84 -5.69 13.16 -20.82
CA ASP A 84 -6.49 12.59 -21.89
C ASP A 84 -6.39 11.06 -21.95
N LEU A 85 -7.13 10.45 -22.87
CA LEU A 85 -7.15 9.00 -23.02
C LEU A 85 -5.78 8.46 -23.44
N ALA A 86 -5.09 9.14 -24.35
CA ALA A 86 -3.77 8.72 -24.84
C ALA A 86 -2.74 8.69 -23.70
N GLY A 87 -2.64 9.77 -22.92
CA GLY A 87 -1.75 9.82 -21.76
C GLY A 87 -2.12 8.81 -20.67
N ALA A 88 -3.41 8.54 -20.47
CA ALA A 88 -3.84 7.49 -19.55
C ALA A 88 -3.34 6.11 -20.00
N LEU A 89 -3.44 5.80 -21.29
CA LEU A 89 -2.95 4.52 -21.85
C LEU A 89 -1.43 4.38 -21.74
N GLU A 90 -0.68 5.46 -21.98
CA GLU A 90 0.79 5.46 -21.77
C GLU A 90 1.16 5.11 -20.33
N ILE A 91 0.44 5.66 -19.35
CA ILE A 91 0.67 5.37 -17.91
C ILE A 91 0.33 3.90 -17.58
N PHE A 92 -0.70 3.34 -18.21
CA PHE A 92 -1.02 1.92 -18.05
C PHE A 92 0.00 0.99 -18.74
N ALA A 93 0.59 1.42 -19.85
CA ALA A 93 1.63 0.67 -20.57
C ALA A 93 2.95 0.58 -19.79
N GLN A 94 3.26 1.57 -18.95
CA GLN A 94 4.42 1.51 -18.07
C GLN A 94 4.32 0.32 -17.09
N PRO A 95 5.43 -0.28 -16.63
CA PRO A 95 5.38 -1.35 -15.63
C PRO A 95 4.88 -0.81 -14.27
N LYS A 96 4.14 -1.64 -13.50
CA LYS A 96 3.65 -1.24 -12.18
C LYS A 96 4.81 -0.96 -11.22
N TYR A 97 5.06 0.30 -10.93
CA TYR A 97 6.00 0.69 -9.89
C TYR A 97 5.48 0.24 -8.51
N GLY A 98 6.21 -0.63 -7.83
CA GLY A 98 5.83 -1.11 -6.49
C GLY A 98 4.91 -2.33 -6.44
N GLY A 99 4.62 -2.97 -7.58
CA GLY A 99 4.14 -4.36 -7.57
C GLY A 99 5.13 -5.21 -6.77
N ARG A 100 4.62 -5.99 -5.80
CA ARG A 100 5.34 -6.95 -4.94
C ARG A 100 6.70 -7.29 -5.55
N ARG A 101 7.79 -6.69 -5.00
CA ARG A 101 9.16 -6.94 -5.48
C ARG A 101 9.26 -8.40 -5.84
N THR A 102 9.47 -8.68 -7.12
CA THR A 102 9.70 -10.04 -7.63
C THR A 102 10.66 -10.69 -6.67
N ALA A 103 10.31 -11.85 -6.12
CA ALA A 103 11.13 -12.49 -5.09
C ALA A 103 12.57 -12.49 -5.59
N ALA A 104 13.47 -11.85 -4.84
CA ALA A 104 14.84 -11.62 -5.29
C ALA A 104 15.41 -12.95 -5.79
N THR A 105 15.90 -12.95 -7.03
CA THR A 105 16.52 -14.12 -7.66
C THR A 105 17.59 -14.65 -6.70
N PRO A 106 17.65 -15.97 -6.43
CA PRO A 106 18.72 -16.55 -5.63
C PRO A 106 20.08 -16.13 -6.18
N LEU A 107 20.91 -15.54 -5.32
CA LEU A 107 22.26 -15.10 -5.67
C LEU A 107 23.26 -16.26 -5.60
N LYS A 108 23.05 -17.18 -4.66
CA LYS A 108 23.88 -18.38 -4.45
C LYS A 108 23.04 -19.44 -3.73
N GLU A 109 23.19 -20.70 -4.11
CA GLU A 109 22.51 -21.84 -3.48
C GLU A 109 23.53 -22.65 -2.68
N PHE A 110 23.19 -23.03 -1.44
CA PHE A 110 24.08 -23.73 -0.52
C PHE A 110 23.68 -25.21 -0.32
N GLY A 111 22.61 -25.66 -0.97
CA GLY A 111 22.10 -27.02 -0.86
C GLY A 111 21.11 -27.20 0.29
N GLU A 112 20.87 -28.46 0.67
CA GLU A 112 19.93 -28.83 1.73
C GLU A 112 20.59 -28.73 3.12
N ASP A 113 19.91 -28.06 4.05
CA ASP A 113 20.32 -28.05 5.44
C ASP A 113 20.11 -29.43 6.08
N PRO A 114 21.14 -30.07 6.67
CA PRO A 114 21.01 -31.38 7.31
C PRO A 114 20.00 -31.40 8.47
N ALA A 115 19.74 -30.27 9.11
CA ALA A 115 18.78 -30.18 10.23
C ALA A 115 17.33 -30.03 9.77
N ALA A 116 17.09 -29.22 8.73
CA ALA A 116 15.74 -28.86 8.28
C ALA A 116 15.30 -29.57 6.99
N LYS A 117 16.21 -30.22 6.26
CA LYS A 117 15.97 -30.84 4.95
C LYS A 117 15.32 -29.89 3.95
N THR A 118 15.67 -28.61 4.04
CA THR A 118 15.15 -27.53 3.19
C THR A 118 16.30 -26.88 2.42
N ASN A 119 16.00 -26.46 1.18
CA ASN A 119 16.99 -25.81 0.33
C ASN A 119 17.33 -24.42 0.86
N VAL A 120 18.61 -24.20 1.09
CA VAL A 120 19.17 -22.95 1.59
C VAL A 120 19.72 -22.12 0.45
N VAL A 121 19.23 -20.89 0.33
CA VAL A 121 19.60 -19.95 -0.72
C VAL A 121 19.91 -18.57 -0.15
N ALA A 122 20.90 -17.89 -0.71
CA ALA A 122 21.16 -16.48 -0.45
C ALA A 122 20.38 -15.58 -1.40
N LYS A 123 19.84 -14.48 -0.86
CA LYS A 123 19.09 -13.46 -1.59
C LYS A 123 19.48 -12.07 -1.10
N SER A 124 19.25 -11.05 -1.94
CA SER A 124 19.39 -9.64 -1.55
C SER A 124 18.04 -9.09 -1.08
N GLY A 125 18.05 -8.40 0.07
CA GLY A 125 16.87 -7.80 0.69
C GLY A 125 17.08 -6.33 1.04
N GLN A 126 16.05 -5.70 1.61
CA GLN A 126 16.11 -4.28 2.01
C GLN A 126 17.22 -3.99 3.05
N PHE A 127 17.59 -4.98 3.85
CA PHE A 127 18.58 -4.87 4.92
C PHE A 127 19.96 -5.41 4.52
N GLY A 128 20.16 -5.80 3.26
CA GLY A 128 21.37 -6.44 2.76
C GLY A 128 21.18 -7.91 2.39
N LEU A 129 22.29 -8.63 2.26
CA LEU A 129 22.33 -10.05 1.94
C LEU A 129 21.76 -10.88 3.10
N TYR A 130 20.95 -11.89 2.76
CA TYR A 130 20.41 -12.82 3.73
C TYR A 130 20.36 -14.23 3.16
N VAL A 131 20.51 -15.22 4.03
CA VAL A 131 20.30 -16.63 3.76
C VAL A 131 18.88 -17.01 4.18
N THR A 132 18.20 -17.80 3.37
CA THR A 132 16.85 -18.30 3.66
C THR A 132 16.73 -19.77 3.32
N ASP A 133 16.08 -20.51 4.20
CA ASP A 133 15.66 -21.91 4.01
C ASP A 133 14.18 -22.01 3.58
N GLY A 134 13.55 -20.87 3.25
CA GLY A 134 12.12 -20.74 2.96
C GLY A 134 11.22 -20.57 4.18
N ALA A 135 11.67 -20.98 5.37
CA ALA A 135 10.94 -20.90 6.63
C ALA A 135 11.42 -19.73 7.51
N ILE A 136 12.72 -19.47 7.51
CA ILE A 136 13.47 -18.53 8.35
C ILE A 136 14.49 -17.81 7.47
N ASN A 137 14.71 -16.53 7.79
CA ASN A 137 15.70 -15.70 7.12
C ASN A 137 16.75 -15.23 8.14
N ALA A 138 18.03 -15.48 7.84
CA ALA A 138 19.18 -15.02 8.60
C ALA A 138 19.97 -13.98 7.79
N THR A 139 20.18 -12.80 8.37
CA THR A 139 20.98 -11.73 7.73
C THR A 139 22.46 -12.13 7.72
N VAL A 140 23.11 -11.99 6.57
CA VAL A 140 24.57 -12.19 6.45
C VAL A 140 25.27 -10.91 6.94
N PRO A 141 26.29 -11.00 7.81
CA PRO A 141 27.10 -9.86 8.22
C PRO A 141 27.70 -9.13 7.01
N LYS A 142 27.83 -7.80 7.10
CA LYS A 142 28.35 -6.99 5.98
C LYS A 142 29.83 -7.23 5.68
N ASP A 143 30.54 -7.77 6.65
CA ASP A 143 31.98 -8.02 6.59
C ASP A 143 32.32 -9.33 5.86
N GLU A 144 31.31 -10.14 5.51
CA GLU A 144 31.47 -11.44 4.86
C GLU A 144 30.87 -11.38 3.44
N PRO A 145 31.68 -11.47 2.36
CA PRO A 145 31.18 -11.46 0.99
C PRO A 145 30.50 -12.79 0.66
N LEU A 146 29.49 -12.73 -0.22
CA LEU A 146 28.70 -13.91 -0.59
C LEU A 146 29.54 -15.02 -1.24
N ASP A 147 30.62 -14.65 -1.91
CA ASP A 147 31.52 -15.58 -2.59
C ASP A 147 32.29 -16.46 -1.62
N GLU A 148 32.67 -15.92 -0.45
CA GLU A 148 33.40 -16.62 0.61
C GLU A 148 32.48 -17.39 1.57
N LEU A 149 31.17 -17.10 1.55
CA LEU A 149 30.21 -17.81 2.38
C LEU A 149 30.18 -19.30 2.01
N THR A 150 30.47 -20.17 2.98
CA THR A 150 30.41 -21.62 2.84
C THR A 150 29.01 -22.16 3.18
N PRO A 151 28.65 -23.36 2.68
CA PRO A 151 27.38 -24.00 3.04
C PRO A 151 27.23 -24.19 4.56
N GLU A 152 28.30 -24.63 5.23
CA GLU A 152 28.33 -24.83 6.69
C GLU A 152 28.00 -23.54 7.43
N ARG A 153 28.63 -22.43 7.04
CA ARG A 153 28.38 -21.12 7.65
C ARG A 153 26.96 -20.63 7.40
N ALA A 154 26.41 -20.88 6.21
CA ALA A 154 25.02 -20.55 5.89
C ALA A 154 24.03 -21.32 6.80
N PHE A 155 24.30 -22.60 7.08
CA PHE A 155 23.50 -23.41 8.01
C PHE A 155 23.64 -22.92 9.46
N GLU A 156 24.84 -22.55 9.90
CA GLU A 156 25.07 -21.97 11.23
C GLU A 156 24.27 -20.68 11.45
N LEU A 157 24.27 -19.76 10.47
CA LEU A 157 23.52 -18.51 10.57
C LEU A 157 22.02 -18.76 10.72
N LEU A 158 21.49 -19.77 10.03
CA LEU A 158 20.10 -20.20 10.17
C LEU A 158 19.85 -20.87 11.52
N ALA A 159 20.77 -21.69 12.03
CA ALA A 159 20.67 -22.33 13.33
C ALA A 159 20.66 -21.31 14.48
N ILE A 160 21.59 -20.33 14.47
CA ILE A 160 21.62 -19.21 15.42
C ILE A 160 20.31 -18.43 15.37
N ARG A 161 19.76 -18.24 14.16
CA ARG A 161 18.49 -17.54 13.98
C ARG A 161 17.31 -18.35 14.52
N ARG A 162 17.30 -19.67 14.34
CA ARG A 162 16.32 -20.62 14.90
C ARG A 162 16.36 -20.63 16.42
N GLU A 163 17.55 -20.75 17.00
CA GLU A 163 17.74 -20.73 18.46
C GLU A 163 17.24 -19.41 19.07
N LYS A 164 17.60 -18.27 18.45
CA LYS A 164 17.12 -16.96 18.88
C LYS A 164 15.60 -16.79 18.78
N LEU A 165 14.95 -17.53 17.87
CA LEU A 165 13.50 -17.53 17.71
C LEU A 165 12.81 -18.64 18.50
N GLY A 166 13.56 -19.54 19.15
CA GLY A 166 13.03 -20.70 19.86
C GLY A 166 12.27 -21.68 18.97
N LEU A 167 12.69 -21.86 17.72
CA LEU A 167 12.01 -22.68 16.71
C LEU A 167 12.74 -23.98 16.43
N GLU A 168 11.98 -25.05 16.21
CA GLU A 168 12.53 -26.33 15.77
C GLU A 168 12.95 -26.28 14.28
N PRO A 169 13.90 -27.11 13.84
CA PRO A 169 14.30 -27.19 12.43
C PRO A 169 13.10 -27.45 11.51
N GLY A 170 12.96 -26.64 10.45
CA GLY A 170 11.85 -26.73 9.49
C GLY A 170 10.56 -26.04 9.91
N GLN A 171 10.46 -25.50 11.13
CA GLN A 171 9.30 -24.69 11.52
C GLN A 171 9.40 -23.26 10.94
N PRO A 172 8.34 -22.75 10.29
CA PRO A 172 8.32 -21.38 9.80
C PRO A 172 8.38 -20.40 10.97
N ALA A 173 9.12 -19.30 10.80
CA ALA A 173 9.09 -18.22 11.78
C ALA A 173 7.64 -17.78 12.04
N PRO A 174 7.26 -17.52 13.30
CA PRO A 174 5.93 -17.05 13.60
C PRO A 174 5.74 -15.76 12.82
N LYS A 175 4.85 -15.79 11.82
CA LYS A 175 4.40 -14.56 11.18
C LYS A 175 3.93 -13.70 12.32
N ALA A 176 4.53 -12.53 12.49
CA ALA A 176 3.99 -11.52 13.39
C ALA A 176 2.54 -11.34 12.95
N SER A 177 1.62 -12.00 13.64
CA SER A 177 0.21 -11.75 13.49
C SER A 177 0.15 -10.26 13.80
N LYS A 178 -0.32 -9.46 12.83
CA LYS A 178 -0.71 -8.09 13.14
C LYS A 178 -1.58 -8.25 14.36
N ALA A 179 -1.08 -7.84 15.53
CA ALA A 179 -1.83 -7.85 16.76
C ALA A 179 -3.19 -7.30 16.38
N GLY A 180 -4.22 -8.16 16.56
CA GLY A 180 -5.55 -7.92 16.07
C GLY A 180 -5.88 -6.47 16.33
N ARG A 181 -6.17 -5.74 15.25
CA ARG A 181 -6.61 -4.35 15.28
C ARG A 181 -7.60 -4.25 16.45
N ARG A 182 -7.19 -3.63 17.57
CA ARG A 182 -8.08 -3.37 18.69
C ARG A 182 -9.33 -2.77 18.06
N SER A 183 -10.43 -3.51 18.08
CA SER A 183 -11.72 -3.02 17.63
C SER A 183 -11.96 -1.77 18.44
N SER A 184 -11.90 -0.61 17.79
CA SER A 184 -12.29 0.64 18.40
C SER A 184 -13.69 0.43 18.98
N ALA A 185 -13.80 0.57 20.30
CA ALA A 185 -15.07 0.50 21.01
C ALA A 185 -16.10 1.40 20.30
N PRO A 186 -17.38 1.00 20.22
CA PRO A 186 -18.39 1.80 19.55
C PRO A 186 -18.47 3.17 20.24
N ALA A 187 -18.32 4.22 19.44
CA ALA A 187 -18.46 5.59 19.89
C ALA A 187 -19.85 5.77 20.52
N ARG A 188 -19.85 6.10 21.80
CA ARG A 188 -21.05 6.41 22.58
C ARG A 188 -21.65 7.71 22.04
N THR A 189 -22.68 7.62 21.21
CA THR A 189 -23.55 8.74 20.84
C THR A 189 -24.19 9.31 22.09
N VAL A 190 -23.78 10.49 22.52
CA VAL A 190 -24.52 11.28 23.51
C VAL A 190 -25.37 12.31 22.78
N LYS A 191 -26.67 12.13 22.98
CA LYS A 191 -27.81 12.86 22.44
C LYS A 191 -27.72 14.35 22.79
N LYS A 192 -27.90 15.22 21.78
CA LYS A 192 -27.98 16.68 21.93
C LYS A 192 -29.18 17.02 22.83
N GLY A 193 -28.90 17.50 24.05
CA GLY A 193 -29.92 17.95 25.01
C GLY A 193 -30.52 19.28 24.56
N GLY A 194 -31.84 19.31 24.45
CA GLY A 194 -32.62 20.51 24.09
C GLY A 194 -32.62 21.55 25.20
N THR A 195 -32.49 22.81 24.81
CA THR A 195 -32.66 24.01 25.62
C THR A 195 -34.11 24.14 26.09
N ARG A 196 -34.33 24.28 27.40
CA ARG A 196 -35.60 24.79 27.96
C ARG A 196 -35.36 26.16 28.58
N LYS A 197 -36.06 27.15 28.03
CA LYS A 197 -36.35 28.48 28.60
C LYS A 197 -37.03 28.35 29.97
N LYS A 198 -36.65 29.23 30.90
CA LYS A 198 -37.50 29.90 31.91
C LYS A 198 -36.87 31.30 32.07
N ALA A 199 -37.51 32.45 31.89
CA ALA A 199 -38.84 32.94 32.29
C ALA A 199 -39.00 33.04 33.81
N GLU A 200 -38.96 34.31 34.25
CA GLU A 200 -39.16 34.92 35.59
C GLU A 200 -38.05 34.75 36.62
#